data_AF-A0A9P9PD76-F1
#
_entry.id   AF-A0A9P9PD76-F1
#
_cell.length_a   1.000
_cell.length_b   1.000
_cell.length_c   1.000
_cell.angle_alpha   90.00
_cell.angle_beta   90.00
_cell.angle_gamma   90.00
#
_symmetry.space_group_name_H-M   'P 1'
#
loop_
_entity.id
_entity.type
_entity.pdbx_description
1 polymer ?
#
loop_
_entity_poly.entity_id
_entity_poly.type
_entity_poly.pdbx_seq_one_letter_code
_entity_poly.pdbx_strand_id
1 'polypeptide(L)'
;MAGDSRHSSRADGGKVGKIQFSDDGELLHCEGFIIAMIDGHASELAAAQSDAAAMSTSPDLVVQPEVHDRCPYGSSSGLAEAIVRTLKLDPSGVASSKCPLFQIPWGGAEADADAQTGNCTFGEESIAYFAKLRENGWNTAEFGGSFLSFEFIRRRLGLFQIGGRPFKDYFPPTISQGPPQDIDFMTIKDIVSNYICRRLITTESGHVGMAPATVVSGDSVYVLLGCAFPVILRPEKITGQYEVVGECYVDGFMKGEAIKGLDDGEYMLQPITLC
;
A
#
# COMPACT_ATOMS: atom_id res chain seq x y z
N MET A 1 -0.20 -27.19 23.51
CA MET A 1 0.05 -27.21 22.06
C MET A 1 -0.32 -25.82 21.54
N ALA A 2 0.68 -24.95 21.37
CA ALA A 2 0.48 -23.64 20.78
C ALA A 2 0.54 -23.82 19.26
N GLY A 3 -0.57 -23.57 18.57
CA GLY A 3 -0.61 -23.59 17.11
C GLY A 3 0.22 -22.43 16.57
N ASP A 4 1.11 -22.75 15.63
CA ASP A 4 1.91 -21.76 14.89
C ASP A 4 0.96 -20.85 14.09
N SER A 5 0.74 -19.63 14.56
CA SER A 5 -0.20 -18.66 13.97
C SER A 5 0.34 -18.01 12.69
N ARG A 6 1.50 -18.43 12.18
CA ARG A 6 2.12 -17.90 10.95
C ARG A 6 1.50 -18.45 9.66
N HIS A 7 0.33 -19.09 9.72
CA HIS A 7 -0.33 -19.74 8.57
C HIS A 7 -1.78 -19.27 8.30
N SER A 8 -2.31 -18.25 8.99
CA SER A 8 -3.76 -17.97 8.86
C SER A 8 -4.18 -17.18 7.61
N SER A 9 -3.28 -16.41 6.98
CA SER A 9 -3.64 -15.52 5.87
C SER A 9 -2.82 -15.87 4.62
N ARG A 10 -3.47 -16.58 3.68
CA ARG A 10 -2.88 -16.93 2.38
C ARG A 10 -3.82 -16.53 1.25
N ALA A 11 -3.33 -15.81 0.27
CA ALA A 11 -4.09 -15.41 -0.92
C ALA A 11 -4.60 -16.61 -1.74
N ASP A 12 -3.84 -17.71 -1.78
CA ASP A 12 -4.22 -18.95 -2.45
C ASP A 12 -5.21 -19.83 -1.66
N GLY A 13 -5.67 -19.38 -0.48
CA GLY A 13 -6.56 -20.15 0.39
C GLY A 13 -6.01 -21.52 0.82
N GLY A 14 -4.69 -21.72 0.75
CA GLY A 14 -4.04 -22.99 1.05
C GLY A 14 -4.15 -24.05 -0.06
N LYS A 15 -4.56 -23.68 -1.29
CA LYS A 15 -4.59 -24.59 -2.43
C LYS A 15 -3.15 -24.97 -2.84
N VAL A 16 -2.93 -26.24 -3.15
CA VAL A 16 -1.63 -26.73 -3.63
C VAL A 16 -1.50 -26.42 -5.12
N GLY A 17 -0.41 -25.75 -5.52
CA GLY A 17 -0.08 -25.51 -6.91
C GLY A 17 0.76 -26.63 -7.53
N LYS A 18 0.59 -26.88 -8.83
CA LYS A 18 1.55 -27.66 -9.60
C LYS A 18 2.68 -26.73 -10.03
N ILE A 19 3.90 -27.03 -9.60
CA ILE A 19 5.09 -26.20 -9.87
C ILE A 19 6.15 -27.06 -10.54
N GLN A 20 6.67 -26.61 -11.67
CA GLN A 20 7.71 -27.30 -12.44
C GLN A 20 8.69 -26.27 -13.01
N PHE A 21 9.98 -26.56 -12.98
CA PHE A 21 10.99 -25.75 -13.66
C PHE A 21 11.26 -26.31 -15.06
N SER A 22 11.67 -25.45 -15.99
CA SER A 22 12.26 -25.89 -17.26
C SER A 22 13.57 -26.67 -17.03
N ASP A 23 14.01 -27.42 -18.05
CA ASP A 23 15.21 -28.26 -17.95
C ASP A 23 16.50 -27.46 -17.65
N ASP A 24 16.57 -26.20 -18.11
CA ASP A 24 17.66 -25.26 -17.83
C ASP A 24 17.49 -24.51 -16.50
N GLY A 25 16.32 -24.64 -15.85
CA GLY A 25 15.98 -23.95 -14.61
C GLY A 25 15.70 -22.46 -14.74
N GLU A 26 15.63 -21.92 -15.97
CA GLU A 26 15.41 -20.49 -16.21
C GLU A 26 13.93 -20.10 -16.10
N LEU A 27 13.00 -21.03 -16.30
CA LEU A 27 11.56 -20.78 -16.29
C LEU A 27 10.85 -21.57 -15.19
N LEU A 28 9.82 -20.96 -14.60
CA LEU A 28 8.91 -21.62 -13.66
C LEU A 28 7.51 -21.74 -14.27
N HIS A 29 7.05 -22.98 -14.45
CA HIS A 29 5.68 -23.30 -14.82
C HIS A 29 4.82 -23.49 -13.57
N CYS A 30 3.73 -22.76 -13.49
CA CYS A 30 2.76 -22.82 -12.39
C CYS A 30 1.32 -22.59 -12.89
N GLU A 31 0.36 -22.62 -11.97
CA GLU A 31 -1.05 -22.32 -12.24
C GLU A 31 -1.48 -21.13 -11.38
N GLY A 32 -2.25 -20.22 -11.96
CA GLY A 32 -2.77 -19.05 -11.26
C GLY A 32 -3.85 -18.33 -12.05
N PHE A 33 -4.31 -17.20 -11.53
CA PHE A 33 -5.35 -16.40 -12.17
C PHE A 33 -5.19 -14.93 -11.82
N ILE A 34 -5.60 -14.06 -12.74
CA ILE A 34 -5.59 -12.61 -12.56
C ILE A 34 -6.78 -12.19 -11.71
N ILE A 35 -6.55 -11.32 -10.72
CA ILE A 35 -7.60 -10.77 -9.85
C ILE A 35 -7.85 -9.28 -10.08
N ALA A 36 -6.85 -8.55 -10.61
CA ALA A 36 -6.96 -7.12 -10.84
C ALA A 36 -5.86 -6.60 -11.77
N MET A 37 -6.13 -5.50 -12.47
CA MET A 37 -5.11 -4.66 -13.11
C MET A 37 -4.84 -3.39 -12.29
N ILE A 38 -3.58 -2.96 -12.25
CA ILE A 38 -3.15 -1.75 -11.57
C ILE A 38 -3.34 -0.55 -12.49
N ASP A 39 -4.06 0.45 -12.02
CA ASP A 39 -4.39 1.65 -12.80
C ASP A 39 -3.67 2.91 -12.27
N GLY A 40 -3.45 2.98 -10.96
CA GLY A 40 -2.77 4.08 -10.29
C GLY A 40 -1.66 3.60 -9.36
N HIS A 41 -0.59 4.40 -9.26
CA HIS A 41 0.49 4.19 -8.31
C HIS A 41 1.07 5.51 -7.82
N ALA A 42 1.33 5.59 -6.52
CA ALA A 42 1.92 6.75 -5.88
C ALA A 42 3.45 6.74 -5.99
N SER A 43 4.08 7.81 -5.52
CA SER A 43 5.54 7.90 -5.43
C SER A 43 6.08 6.89 -4.40
N GLU A 44 7.18 6.23 -4.77
CA GLU A 44 7.94 5.35 -3.91
C GLU A 44 8.82 6.11 -2.91
N LEU A 45 9.21 5.40 -1.85
CA LEU A 45 10.28 5.81 -0.97
C LEU A 45 11.56 5.03 -1.32
N ALA A 46 12.50 5.67 -2.00
CA ALA A 46 13.79 5.07 -2.29
C ALA A 46 14.54 4.77 -0.99
N ALA A 47 15.08 3.55 -0.85
CA ALA A 47 16.06 3.28 0.18
C ALA A 47 17.31 4.11 -0.13
N ALA A 48 17.80 4.89 0.84
CA ALA A 48 19.00 5.70 0.66
C ALA A 48 20.17 4.81 0.23
N GLN A 49 20.54 4.87 -1.05
CA GLN A 49 21.82 4.33 -1.51
C GLN A 49 22.88 5.34 -1.07
N SER A 50 23.66 4.97 -0.06
CA SER A 50 24.94 5.54 0.39
C SER A 50 25.22 7.02 0.07
N ASP A 51 25.32 7.81 1.14
CA ASP A 51 26.05 9.10 1.24
C ASP A 51 25.57 10.34 0.46
N ALA A 52 24.35 10.33 -0.07
CA ALA A 52 23.65 11.57 -0.39
C ALA A 52 22.26 11.57 0.23
N ALA A 53 21.80 12.74 0.68
CA ALA A 53 20.41 12.97 1.06
C ALA A 53 19.52 12.78 -0.18
N ALA A 54 19.24 11.52 -0.52
CA ALA A 54 18.46 11.14 -1.69
C ALA A 54 17.13 10.56 -1.21
N MET A 55 16.34 11.41 -0.54
CA MET A 55 14.90 11.28 -0.59
C MET A 55 14.34 12.01 -1.83
N SER A 56 15.09 12.04 -2.94
CA SER A 56 14.64 12.63 -4.20
C SER A 56 14.13 11.51 -5.10
N THR A 57 12.82 11.48 -5.32
CA THR A 57 12.17 10.68 -6.37
C THR A 57 11.27 11.65 -7.13
N SER A 58 11.31 11.58 -8.46
CA SER A 58 10.66 12.59 -9.30
C SER A 58 9.14 12.57 -9.11
N PRO A 59 8.46 13.73 -8.99
CA PRO A 59 6.99 13.84 -9.04
C PRO A 59 6.39 13.20 -10.31
N ASP A 60 7.19 13.06 -11.37
CA ASP A 60 6.80 12.50 -12.67
C ASP A 60 6.46 10.99 -12.64
N LEU A 61 6.67 10.31 -11.51
CA LEU A 61 6.40 8.87 -11.36
C LEU A 61 5.04 8.55 -10.73
N VAL A 62 4.22 9.55 -10.41
CA VAL A 62 2.85 9.31 -9.92
C VAL A 62 1.90 9.13 -11.09
N VAL A 63 1.19 8.00 -11.12
CA VAL A 63 0.06 7.79 -12.03
C VAL A 63 -1.21 7.81 -11.18
N GLN A 64 -2.10 8.77 -11.45
CA GLN A 64 -3.39 8.84 -10.75
C GLN A 64 -4.32 7.72 -11.24
N PRO A 65 -5.10 7.09 -10.35
CA PRO A 65 -6.12 6.14 -10.77
C PRO A 65 -7.18 6.76 -11.66
N GLU A 66 -7.87 5.89 -12.38
CA GLU A 66 -9.12 6.26 -13.03
C GLU A 66 -10.22 6.51 -11.99
N VAL A 67 -11.23 7.28 -12.37
CA VAL A 67 -12.37 7.53 -11.49
C VAL A 67 -13.25 6.28 -11.48
N HIS A 68 -13.30 5.58 -10.34
CA HIS A 68 -14.16 4.42 -10.16
C HIS A 68 -15.46 4.79 -9.44
N ASP A 69 -16.60 4.41 -10.04
CA ASP A 69 -17.94 4.61 -9.44
C ASP A 69 -18.23 3.64 -8.29
N ARG A 70 -17.41 2.60 -8.10
CA ARG A 70 -17.61 1.54 -7.11
C ARG A 70 -16.51 1.57 -6.05
N CYS A 71 -16.91 1.63 -4.79
CA CYS A 71 -16.04 1.41 -3.65
C CYS A 71 -16.18 -0.05 -3.19
N PRO A 72 -15.15 -0.91 -3.33
CA PRO A 72 -15.24 -2.31 -2.93
C PRO A 72 -15.42 -2.50 -1.42
N TYR A 73 -15.19 -1.45 -0.63
CA TYR A 73 -15.31 -1.46 0.83
C TYR A 73 -16.67 -1.01 1.37
N GLY A 74 -17.65 -0.79 0.48
CA GLY A 74 -19.05 -0.50 0.82
C GLY A 74 -19.34 0.88 1.46
N SER A 75 -18.34 1.55 2.05
CA SER A 75 -18.47 2.87 2.66
C SER A 75 -17.13 3.61 2.72
N SER A 76 -17.18 4.93 2.93
CA SER A 76 -15.98 5.74 3.16
C SER A 76 -15.21 5.32 4.42
N SER A 77 -15.91 4.82 5.45
CA SER A 77 -15.26 4.26 6.65
C SER A 77 -14.52 2.97 6.30
N GLY A 78 -15.17 2.05 5.57
CA GLY A 78 -14.54 0.81 5.13
C GLY A 78 -13.30 1.05 4.26
N LEU A 79 -13.35 2.06 3.38
CA LEU A 79 -12.19 2.48 2.59
C LEU A 79 -11.06 3.03 3.46
N ALA A 80 -11.38 3.87 4.46
CA ALA A 80 -10.39 4.36 5.39
C ALA A 80 -9.71 3.21 6.17
N GLU A 81 -10.47 2.23 6.61
CA GLU A 81 -9.93 1.04 7.26
C GLU A 81 -9.02 0.22 6.33
N ALA A 82 -9.42 0.06 5.07
CA ALA A 82 -8.62 -0.63 4.05
C ALA A 82 -7.29 0.08 3.79
N ILE A 83 -7.29 1.41 3.70
CA ILE A 83 -6.05 2.18 3.55
C ILE A 83 -5.11 1.96 4.73
N VAL A 84 -5.62 1.95 5.96
CA VAL A 84 -4.81 1.69 7.16
C VAL A 84 -4.22 0.27 7.14
N ARG A 85 -5.04 -0.74 6.81
CA ARG A 85 -4.57 -2.13 6.67
C ARG A 85 -3.49 -2.27 5.59
N THR A 86 -3.67 -1.61 4.46
CA THR A 86 -2.68 -1.56 3.36
C THR A 86 -1.36 -0.92 3.78
N LEU A 87 -1.40 0.25 4.43
CA LEU A 87 -0.18 0.91 4.91
C LEU A 87 0.56 0.07 5.97
N LYS A 88 -0.19 -0.73 6.76
CA LYS A 88 0.37 -1.64 7.76
C LYS A 88 0.73 -3.03 7.24
N LEU A 89 0.37 -3.38 5.99
CA LEU A 89 0.43 -4.74 5.46
C LEU A 89 -0.25 -5.78 6.39
N ASP A 90 -1.35 -5.38 7.04
CA ASP A 90 -2.02 -6.17 8.07
C ASP A 90 -3.44 -6.56 7.63
N PRO A 91 -3.64 -7.75 7.03
CA PRO A 91 -4.95 -8.18 6.51
C PRO A 91 -5.94 -8.59 7.60
N SER A 92 -5.46 -8.74 8.85
CA SER A 92 -6.26 -9.14 10.01
C SER A 92 -6.55 -7.96 10.94
N GLY A 93 -5.92 -6.81 10.71
CA GLY A 93 -6.05 -5.62 11.52
C GLY A 93 -7.50 -5.17 11.63
N VAL A 94 -8.05 -5.23 12.85
CA VAL A 94 -9.30 -4.54 13.18
C VAL A 94 -8.97 -3.07 13.23
N ALA A 95 -9.19 -2.37 12.13
CA ALA A 95 -9.20 -0.92 12.17
C ALA A 95 -10.35 -0.51 13.11
N SER A 96 -10.01 0.13 14.23
CA SER A 96 -10.99 0.75 15.12
C SER A 96 -11.92 1.65 14.29
N SER A 97 -13.21 1.71 14.63
CA SER A 97 -14.21 2.58 13.99
C SER A 97 -13.82 4.07 13.89
N LYS A 98 -12.72 4.47 14.53
CA LYS A 98 -12.18 5.83 14.50
C LYS A 98 -10.86 5.99 13.72
N CYS A 99 -10.30 4.94 13.12
CA CYS A 99 -9.03 4.94 12.36
C CYS A 99 -7.98 5.93 12.90
N PRO A 100 -7.24 5.59 13.98
CA PRO A 100 -6.40 6.55 14.71
C PRO A 100 -5.39 7.33 13.83
N LEU A 101 -4.89 6.69 12.76
CA LEU A 101 -4.02 7.33 11.76
C LEU A 101 -4.64 8.61 11.15
N PHE A 102 -5.92 8.56 10.79
CA PHE A 102 -6.65 9.67 10.16
C PHE A 102 -7.19 10.68 11.17
N GLN A 103 -6.71 10.64 12.41
CA GLN A 103 -6.91 11.71 13.38
C GLN A 103 -5.69 12.62 13.50
N ILE A 104 -4.55 12.24 12.91
CA ILE A 104 -3.35 13.07 12.84
C ILE A 104 -3.66 14.27 11.94
N PRO A 105 -3.61 15.52 12.42
CA PRO A 105 -3.93 16.68 11.60
C PRO A 105 -3.01 16.82 10.38
N TRP A 106 -3.52 17.42 9.30
CA TRP A 106 -2.69 17.76 8.14
C TRP A 106 -1.69 18.87 8.48
N GLY A 107 -0.51 18.82 7.85
CA GLY A 107 0.62 19.71 8.16
C GLY A 107 0.49 21.16 7.70
N GLY A 108 -0.67 21.56 7.17
CA GLY A 108 -0.93 22.94 6.73
C GLY A 108 -0.37 23.29 5.35
N ALA A 109 -0.08 24.57 5.12
CA ALA A 109 0.25 25.10 3.80
C ALA A 109 1.61 24.59 3.27
N GLU A 110 2.64 24.47 4.12
CA GLU A 110 3.89 23.82 3.73
C GLU A 110 3.70 22.36 3.30
N ALA A 111 2.85 21.60 4.01
CA ALA A 111 2.51 20.24 3.60
C ALA A 111 1.73 20.18 2.28
N ASP A 112 0.86 21.16 2.01
CA ASP A 112 0.19 21.30 0.71
C ASP A 112 1.18 21.63 -0.42
N ALA A 113 2.17 22.50 -0.16
CA ALA A 113 3.21 22.84 -1.12
C ALA A 113 4.13 21.64 -1.40
N ASP A 114 4.52 20.88 -0.37
CA ASP A 114 5.26 19.63 -0.50
C ASP A 114 4.50 18.61 -1.35
N ALA A 115 3.18 18.45 -1.11
CA ALA A 115 2.34 17.54 -1.88
C ALA A 115 2.26 17.92 -3.38
N GLN A 116 2.34 19.21 -3.71
CA GLN A 116 2.34 19.70 -5.09
C GLN A 116 3.70 19.57 -5.77
N THR A 117 4.78 19.77 -5.02
CA THR A 117 6.14 19.88 -5.58
C THR A 117 6.94 18.58 -5.47
N GLY A 118 6.49 17.61 -4.67
CA GLY A 118 7.25 16.40 -4.32
C GLY A 118 8.43 16.64 -3.38
N ASN A 119 8.62 17.90 -2.95
CA ASN A 119 9.57 18.26 -1.92
C ASN A 119 9.11 17.74 -0.56
N CYS A 120 10.02 17.75 0.40
CA CYS A 120 9.64 17.63 1.79
C CYS A 120 10.50 18.57 2.61
N THR A 121 9.97 19.77 2.85
CA THR A 121 10.63 20.78 3.66
C THR A 121 10.03 20.82 5.07
N PHE A 122 10.88 21.16 6.03
CA PHE A 122 10.46 21.37 7.42
C PHE A 122 10.95 22.74 7.90
N GLY A 123 10.33 23.78 7.36
CA GLY A 123 10.58 25.19 7.67
C GLY A 123 9.79 25.71 8.86
N GLU A 124 9.61 27.03 8.93
CA GLU A 124 8.97 27.72 10.05
C GLU A 124 7.52 27.27 10.29
N GLU A 125 6.74 27.02 9.21
CA GLU A 125 5.36 26.55 9.32
C GLU A 125 5.28 25.13 9.91
N SER A 126 6.14 24.21 9.45
CA SER A 126 6.24 22.87 10.03
C SER A 126 6.66 22.92 11.50
N ILE A 127 7.61 23.79 11.88
CA ILE A 127 8.01 23.98 13.28
C ILE A 127 6.80 24.44 14.13
N ALA A 128 6.04 25.41 13.64
CA ALA A 128 4.83 25.89 14.31
C ALA A 128 3.74 24.80 14.40
N TYR A 129 3.56 24.01 13.34
CA TYR A 129 2.66 22.86 13.32
C TYR A 129 3.02 21.83 14.40
N PHE A 130 4.30 21.41 14.47
CA PHE A 130 4.74 20.46 15.50
C PHE A 130 4.63 21.04 16.92
N ALA A 131 4.87 22.34 17.10
CA ALA A 131 4.65 23.02 18.38
C ALA A 131 3.18 22.96 18.79
N LYS A 132 2.26 23.27 17.88
CA LYS A 132 0.82 23.24 18.12
C LYS A 132 0.31 21.82 18.39
N LEU A 133 0.86 20.80 17.74
CA LEU A 133 0.57 19.40 18.08
C LEU A 133 0.93 19.12 19.54
N ARG A 134 2.14 19.48 19.97
CA ARG A 134 2.59 19.28 21.37
C ARG A 134 1.73 20.02 22.38
N GLU A 135 1.34 21.27 22.08
CA GLU A 135 0.43 22.06 22.91
C GLU A 135 -0.94 21.38 23.09
N ASN A 136 -1.37 20.60 22.10
CA ASN A 136 -2.62 19.83 22.15
C ASN A 136 -2.42 18.41 22.68
N GLY A 137 -1.28 18.09 23.31
CA GLY A 137 -1.04 16.80 23.97
C GLY A 137 -0.55 15.69 23.04
N TRP A 138 -0.19 16.00 21.79
CA TRP A 138 0.48 15.04 20.92
C TRP A 138 1.94 14.88 21.35
N ASN A 139 2.32 13.69 21.82
CA ASN A 139 3.71 13.43 22.19
C ASN A 139 4.58 13.14 20.95
N THR A 140 4.88 14.16 20.14
CA THR A 140 5.69 14.01 18.92
C THR A 140 7.09 13.44 19.20
N ALA A 141 7.60 13.58 20.43
CA ALA A 141 8.91 13.07 20.84
C ALA A 141 8.92 11.55 21.05
N GLU A 142 7.79 10.94 21.47
CA GLU A 142 7.63 9.48 21.55
C GLU A 142 7.77 8.80 20.18
N PHE A 143 7.46 9.52 19.10
CA PHE A 143 7.56 9.00 17.75
C PHE A 143 8.97 9.06 17.14
N GLY A 144 9.95 9.64 17.84
CA GLY A 144 11.34 9.76 17.36
C GLY A 144 11.42 10.32 15.92
N GLY A 145 12.37 9.80 15.13
CA GLY A 145 12.46 10.13 13.69
C GLY A 145 11.32 9.55 12.84
N SER A 146 10.55 8.58 13.34
CA SER A 146 9.49 7.91 12.59
C SER A 146 8.31 8.83 12.28
N PHE A 147 8.00 9.81 13.14
CA PHE A 147 6.98 10.81 12.80
C PHE A 147 7.37 11.67 11.60
N LEU A 148 8.64 12.09 11.54
CA LEU A 148 9.16 12.89 10.42
C LEU A 148 9.16 12.06 9.13
N SER A 149 9.57 10.79 9.19
CA SER A 149 9.47 9.88 8.04
C SER A 149 8.02 9.65 7.61
N PHE A 150 7.08 9.58 8.55
CA PHE A 150 5.66 9.47 8.25
C PHE A 150 5.09 10.76 7.62
N GLU A 151 5.46 11.93 8.14
CA GLU A 151 5.14 13.23 7.53
C GLU A 151 5.65 13.29 6.09
N PHE A 152 6.88 12.83 5.86
CA PHE A 152 7.45 12.74 4.52
C PHE A 152 6.59 11.89 3.57
N ILE A 153 6.24 10.67 3.98
CA ILE A 153 5.42 9.75 3.18
C ILE A 153 4.05 10.36 2.90
N ARG A 154 3.34 10.81 3.94
CA ARG A 154 1.95 11.27 3.79
C ARG A 154 1.85 12.58 2.99
N ARG A 155 2.82 13.47 3.09
CA ARG A 155 2.88 14.71 2.29
C ARG A 155 3.00 14.39 0.80
N ARG A 156 3.86 13.44 0.44
CA ARG A 156 4.01 12.96 -0.95
C ARG A 156 2.78 12.24 -1.49
N LEU A 157 2.13 11.46 -0.64
CA LEU A 157 0.86 10.84 -0.99
C LEU A 157 -0.27 11.87 -1.13
N GLY A 158 -0.11 13.10 -0.62
CA GLY A 158 -1.19 14.04 -0.37
C GLY A 158 -2.17 14.27 -1.53
N LEU A 159 -1.68 14.29 -2.78
CA LEU A 159 -2.49 14.47 -3.98
C LEU A 159 -2.89 13.17 -4.69
N PHE A 160 -2.36 12.02 -4.27
CA PHE A 160 -2.73 10.71 -4.82
C PHE A 160 -4.20 10.42 -4.49
N GLN A 161 -5.00 10.11 -5.52
CA GLN A 161 -6.41 9.83 -5.36
C GLN A 161 -6.64 8.41 -4.83
N ILE A 162 -7.51 8.29 -3.82
CA ILE A 162 -7.98 7.00 -3.33
C ILE A 162 -9.48 7.11 -3.13
N GLY A 163 -10.25 6.32 -3.88
CA GLY A 163 -11.72 6.40 -3.87
C GLY A 163 -12.25 7.79 -4.25
N GLY A 164 -11.60 8.46 -5.21
CA GLY A 164 -11.98 9.80 -5.66
C GLY A 164 -11.66 10.93 -4.68
N ARG A 165 -10.85 10.66 -3.64
CA ARG A 165 -10.45 11.64 -2.64
C ARG A 165 -8.91 11.73 -2.57
N PRO A 166 -8.32 12.93 -2.61
CA PRO A 166 -6.88 13.12 -2.33
C PRO A 166 -6.52 12.55 -0.96
N PHE A 167 -5.37 11.86 -0.84
CA PHE A 167 -4.95 11.26 0.42
C PHE A 167 -4.88 12.27 1.58
N LYS A 168 -4.45 13.52 1.32
CA LYS A 168 -4.37 14.57 2.35
C LYS A 168 -5.72 14.88 2.99
N ASP A 169 -6.81 14.71 2.23
CA ASP A 169 -8.15 15.05 2.70
C ASP A 169 -8.66 14.02 3.72
N TYR A 170 -8.06 12.83 3.83
CA TYR A 170 -8.39 11.87 4.89
C TYR A 170 -7.97 12.35 6.28
N PHE A 171 -7.10 13.37 6.36
CA PHE A 171 -6.62 13.93 7.62
C PHE A 171 -7.37 15.22 8.00
N PRO A 172 -7.59 15.51 9.29
CA PRO A 172 -8.25 16.74 9.72
C PRO A 172 -7.42 17.97 9.34
N PRO A 173 -8.00 19.04 8.79
CA PRO A 173 -7.24 20.22 8.38
C PRO A 173 -6.80 21.09 9.56
N THR A 174 -7.30 20.81 10.77
CA THR A 174 -7.03 21.63 11.96
C THR A 174 -6.71 20.77 13.17
N ILE A 175 -5.79 21.27 13.99
CA ILE A 175 -5.47 20.69 15.30
C ILE A 175 -6.52 21.21 16.29
N SER A 176 -7.46 20.35 16.68
CA SER A 176 -8.58 20.70 17.56
C SER A 176 -8.73 19.80 18.79
N GLN A 177 -8.04 18.65 18.81
CA GLN A 177 -8.05 17.67 19.89
C GLN A 177 -6.65 17.04 20.03
N GLY A 178 -6.37 16.46 21.20
CA GLY A 178 -5.18 15.63 21.41
C GLY A 178 -5.28 14.28 20.72
N PRO A 179 -4.19 13.47 20.73
CA PRO A 179 -4.20 12.15 20.11
C PRO A 179 -5.26 11.29 20.79
N PRO A 180 -6.00 10.45 20.04
CA PRO A 180 -6.84 9.45 20.68
C PRO A 180 -5.94 8.47 21.44
N GLN A 181 -6.50 7.83 22.47
CA GLN A 181 -5.77 6.91 23.35
C GLN A 181 -5.14 5.71 22.62
N ASP A 182 -5.54 5.46 21.38
CA ASP A 182 -5.19 4.31 20.54
C ASP A 182 -4.29 4.63 19.33
N ILE A 183 -3.69 5.84 19.20
CA ILE A 183 -2.55 6.00 18.29
C ILE A 183 -1.33 5.33 18.92
N ASP A 184 -1.06 4.11 18.48
CA ASP A 184 0.12 3.34 18.87
C ASP A 184 1.35 3.80 18.08
N PHE A 185 2.44 4.10 18.79
CA PHE A 185 3.77 4.36 18.22
C PHE A 185 4.17 3.31 17.17
N MET A 186 3.89 2.04 17.44
CA MET A 186 4.24 0.95 16.52
C MET A 186 3.51 1.08 15.18
N THR A 187 2.29 1.63 15.17
CA THR A 187 1.55 1.84 13.92
C THR A 187 2.30 2.77 12.97
N ILE A 188 2.81 3.91 13.45
CA ILE A 188 3.56 4.84 12.59
C ILE A 188 4.87 4.20 12.12
N LYS A 189 5.57 3.51 13.02
CA LYS A 189 6.82 2.83 12.71
C LYS A 189 6.65 1.72 11.66
N ASP A 190 5.59 0.93 11.77
CA ASP A 190 5.24 -0.13 10.83
C ASP A 190 4.93 0.46 9.46
N ILE A 191 4.11 1.51 9.40
CA ILE A 191 3.79 2.20 8.14
C ILE A 191 5.07 2.70 7.46
N VAL A 192 5.95 3.37 8.19
CA VAL A 192 7.23 3.87 7.63
C VAL A 192 8.08 2.72 7.10
N SER A 193 8.19 1.64 7.87
CA SER A 193 9.03 0.49 7.52
C SER A 193 8.48 -0.27 6.31
N ASN A 194 7.16 -0.46 6.25
CA ASN A 194 6.46 -1.14 5.17
C ASN A 194 6.46 -0.35 3.85
N TYR A 195 6.62 0.97 3.90
CA TYR A 195 6.63 1.82 2.73
C TYR A 195 8.01 1.85 2.02
N ILE A 196 9.10 1.47 2.70
CA ILE A 196 10.44 1.44 2.10
C ILE A 196 10.46 0.45 0.93
N CYS A 197 11.00 0.88 -0.22
CA CYS A 197 11.05 0.10 -1.47
C CYS A 197 9.69 -0.36 -1.99
N ARG A 198 8.60 0.25 -1.52
CA ARG A 198 7.23 0.00 -1.97
C ARG A 198 6.55 1.31 -2.36
N ARG A 199 5.42 1.17 -3.04
CA ARG A 199 4.50 2.27 -3.32
C ARG A 199 3.06 1.84 -3.16
N LEU A 200 2.24 2.80 -2.75
CA LEU A 200 0.80 2.63 -2.72
C LEU A 200 0.26 2.50 -4.15
N ILE A 201 -0.64 1.55 -4.35
CA ILE A 201 -1.30 1.30 -5.64
C ILE A 201 -2.81 1.28 -5.48
N THR A 202 -3.49 1.49 -6.60
CA THR A 202 -4.91 1.20 -6.78
C THR A 202 -5.10 0.22 -7.92
N THR A 203 -6.25 -0.43 -7.94
CA THR A 203 -6.66 -1.30 -9.04
C THR A 203 -7.87 -0.76 -9.75
N GLU A 204 -8.11 -1.22 -10.99
CA GLU A 204 -9.31 -0.89 -11.79
C GLU A 204 -10.65 -1.20 -11.07
N SER A 205 -10.61 -2.11 -10.09
CA SER A 205 -11.75 -2.49 -9.26
C SER A 205 -11.91 -1.62 -7.99
N GLY A 206 -11.08 -0.58 -7.85
CA GLY A 206 -11.09 0.35 -6.72
C GLY A 206 -10.44 -0.19 -5.45
N HIS A 207 -9.72 -1.32 -5.52
CA HIS A 207 -8.99 -1.84 -4.36
C HIS A 207 -7.72 -1.04 -4.12
N VAL A 208 -7.22 -1.05 -2.88
CA VAL A 208 -6.00 -0.36 -2.47
C VAL A 208 -4.96 -1.39 -2.09
N GLY A 209 -3.73 -1.16 -2.50
CA GLY A 209 -2.64 -2.10 -2.28
C GLY A 209 -1.30 -1.44 -2.04
N MET A 210 -0.33 -2.26 -1.69
CA MET A 210 1.07 -1.89 -1.54
C MET A 210 1.91 -2.86 -2.36
N ALA A 211 2.76 -2.32 -3.21
CA ALA A 211 3.48 -3.10 -4.21
C ALA A 211 4.96 -2.67 -4.30
N PRO A 212 5.84 -3.49 -4.89
CA PRO A 212 7.24 -3.12 -5.10
C PRO A 212 7.36 -1.79 -5.84
N ALA A 213 8.39 -1.00 -5.53
CA ALA A 213 8.64 0.29 -6.17
C ALA A 213 8.86 0.23 -7.70
N THR A 214 8.94 -0.96 -8.30
CA THR A 214 9.10 -1.20 -9.73
C THR A 214 7.77 -1.39 -10.48
N VAL A 215 6.62 -1.39 -9.80
CA VAL A 215 5.28 -1.64 -10.39
C VAL A 215 4.75 -0.51 -11.26
N VAL A 216 4.38 -0.73 -12.50
CA VAL A 216 3.83 0.33 -13.36
C VAL A 216 2.34 0.13 -13.61
N SER A 217 1.61 1.18 -13.99
CA SER A 217 0.22 1.04 -14.44
C SER A 217 0.15 0.10 -15.64
N GLY A 218 -0.84 -0.80 -15.63
CA GLY A 218 -0.97 -1.91 -16.57
C GLY A 218 -0.36 -3.23 -16.09
N ASP A 219 0.48 -3.22 -15.04
CA ASP A 219 0.87 -4.45 -14.36
C ASP A 219 -0.37 -5.12 -13.73
N SER A 220 -0.34 -6.45 -13.65
CA SER A 220 -1.50 -7.24 -13.23
C SER A 220 -1.22 -8.03 -11.97
N VAL A 221 -2.21 -8.11 -11.08
CA VAL A 221 -2.14 -8.84 -9.82
C VAL A 221 -2.69 -10.24 -10.03
N TYR A 222 -1.89 -11.23 -9.67
CA TYR A 222 -2.22 -12.65 -9.76
C TYR A 222 -2.28 -13.31 -8.40
N VAL A 223 -3.15 -14.31 -8.28
CA VAL A 223 -3.06 -15.33 -7.24
C VAL A 223 -2.46 -16.57 -7.89
N LEU A 224 -1.27 -16.96 -7.44
CA LEU A 224 -0.58 -18.19 -7.88
C LEU A 224 -0.85 -19.29 -6.86
N LEU A 225 -1.28 -20.47 -7.32
CA LEU A 225 -1.53 -21.60 -6.43
C LEU A 225 -0.22 -22.06 -5.78
N GLY A 226 -0.22 -22.22 -4.45
CA GLY A 226 0.98 -22.51 -3.66
C GLY A 226 1.69 -21.26 -3.12
N CYS A 227 1.35 -20.05 -3.60
CA CYS A 227 1.89 -18.79 -3.10
C CYS A 227 0.98 -18.16 -2.03
N ALA A 228 1.56 -17.77 -0.89
CA ALA A 228 0.80 -17.17 0.20
C ALA A 228 0.35 -15.72 -0.07
N PHE A 229 0.99 -15.05 -1.03
CA PHE A 229 0.76 -13.64 -1.33
C PHE A 229 0.29 -13.46 -2.79
N PRO A 230 -0.52 -12.43 -3.08
CA PRO A 230 -0.72 -12.00 -4.45
C PRO A 230 0.62 -11.54 -5.06
N VAL A 231 0.82 -11.84 -6.33
CA VAL A 231 2.05 -11.56 -7.07
C VAL A 231 1.73 -10.68 -8.25
N ILE A 232 2.54 -9.65 -8.48
CA ILE A 232 2.43 -8.80 -9.64
C ILE A 232 3.24 -9.42 -10.76
N LEU A 233 2.56 -9.67 -11.87
CA LEU A 233 3.16 -10.20 -13.09
C LEU A 233 2.99 -9.20 -14.22
N ARG A 234 4.04 -9.08 -15.03
CA ARG A 234 4.05 -8.27 -16.25
C ARG A 234 4.18 -9.19 -17.46
N PRO A 235 3.20 -9.21 -18.39
CA PRO A 235 3.26 -10.08 -19.55
C PRO A 235 4.34 -9.60 -20.53
N GLU A 236 5.19 -10.52 -20.97
CA GLU A 236 6.13 -10.31 -22.06
C GLU A 236 5.45 -10.71 -23.39
N LYS A 237 5.37 -9.76 -24.32
CA LYS A 237 4.51 -9.87 -25.51
C LYS A 237 5.03 -10.85 -26.56
N ILE A 238 6.35 -11.12 -26.59
CA ILE A 238 6.99 -11.90 -27.66
C ILE A 238 6.98 -13.40 -27.34
N THR A 239 7.28 -13.74 -26.10
CA THR A 239 7.47 -15.09 -25.58
C THR A 239 6.20 -15.66 -24.95
N GLY A 240 5.27 -14.80 -24.52
CA GLY A 240 4.11 -15.20 -23.73
C GLY A 240 4.45 -15.61 -22.29
N GLN A 241 5.67 -15.31 -21.84
CA GLN A 241 6.12 -15.48 -20.46
C GLN A 241 5.74 -14.26 -19.62
N TYR A 242 5.91 -14.37 -18.31
CA TYR A 242 5.62 -13.31 -17.36
C TYR A 242 6.85 -12.96 -16.55
N GLU A 243 7.24 -11.68 -16.59
CA GLU A 243 8.21 -11.12 -15.66
C GLU A 243 7.56 -11.02 -14.27
N VAL A 244 8.26 -11.51 -13.25
CA VAL A 244 7.83 -11.36 -11.86
C VAL A 244 8.26 -9.99 -11.33
N VAL A 245 7.31 -9.07 -11.20
CA VAL A 245 7.57 -7.74 -10.60
C VAL A 245 7.76 -7.86 -9.09
N GLY A 246 6.99 -8.76 -8.44
CA GLY A 246 7.18 -9.14 -7.03
C GLY A 246 5.87 -9.35 -6.27
N GLU A 247 5.99 -9.74 -4.99
CA GLU A 247 4.84 -9.88 -4.09
C GLU A 247 4.21 -8.53 -3.74
N CYS A 248 2.89 -8.52 -3.57
CA CYS A 248 2.15 -7.34 -3.18
C CYS A 248 1.11 -7.64 -2.10
N TYR A 249 0.62 -6.57 -1.50
CA TYR A 249 -0.54 -6.58 -0.64
C TYR A 249 -1.69 -5.91 -1.38
N VAL A 250 -2.87 -6.54 -1.42
CA VAL A 250 -4.10 -5.90 -1.88
C VAL A 250 -5.19 -6.19 -0.85
N ASP A 251 -5.75 -5.14 -0.25
CA ASP A 251 -6.80 -5.32 0.77
C ASP A 251 -7.99 -6.07 0.14
N GLY A 252 -8.52 -7.06 0.87
CA GLY A 252 -9.58 -7.93 0.36
C GLY A 252 -9.12 -9.15 -0.44
N PHE A 253 -7.81 -9.37 -0.65
CA PHE A 253 -7.29 -10.54 -1.39
C PHE A 253 -6.18 -11.32 -0.65
N MET A 254 -5.98 -11.07 0.64
CA MET A 254 -4.85 -11.63 1.41
C MET A 254 -5.20 -12.91 2.19
N LYS A 255 -6.47 -13.31 2.24
CA LYS A 255 -7.01 -14.40 3.08
C LYS A 255 -7.84 -15.41 2.28
N GLY A 256 -7.54 -15.56 0.99
CA GLY A 256 -8.17 -16.55 0.13
C GLY A 256 -9.53 -16.12 -0.43
N GLU A 257 -9.89 -14.84 -0.31
CA GLU A 257 -11.13 -14.29 -0.87
C GLU A 257 -11.25 -14.56 -2.37
N ALA A 258 -10.11 -14.47 -3.08
CA ALA A 258 -10.01 -14.75 -4.52
C ALA A 258 -10.35 -16.21 -4.88
N ILE A 259 -10.10 -17.17 -3.99
CA ILE A 259 -10.40 -18.59 -4.23
C ILE A 259 -11.89 -18.83 -4.32
N LYS A 260 -12.68 -18.10 -3.53
CA LYS A 260 -14.13 -18.18 -3.63
C LYS A 260 -14.59 -17.71 -5.02
N GLY A 261 -14.06 -16.58 -5.51
CA GLY A 261 -14.34 -16.11 -6.87
C GLY A 261 -13.91 -17.12 -7.94
N LEU A 262 -12.81 -17.84 -7.73
CA LEU A 262 -12.39 -18.93 -8.61
C LEU A 262 -13.40 -20.10 -8.60
N ASP A 263 -13.82 -20.56 -7.42
CA ASP A 263 -14.77 -21.66 -7.26
C ASP A 263 -16.17 -21.28 -7.81
N ASP A 264 -16.54 -20.00 -7.74
CA ASP A 264 -17.80 -19.44 -8.28
C ASP A 264 -17.71 -19.11 -9.79
N GLY A 265 -16.54 -19.25 -10.42
CA GLY A 265 -16.32 -19.04 -11.85
C GLY A 265 -16.13 -17.57 -12.27
N GLU A 266 -15.90 -16.66 -11.32
CA GLU A 266 -15.54 -15.26 -11.57
C GLU A 266 -14.13 -15.11 -12.11
N TYR A 267 -13.22 -16.01 -11.70
CA TYR A 267 -11.85 -16.08 -12.20
C TYR A 267 -11.60 -17.38 -12.96
N MET A 268 -10.63 -17.35 -13.87
CA MET A 268 -10.24 -18.51 -14.67
C MET A 268 -8.81 -18.91 -14.34
N LEU A 269 -8.64 -20.13 -13.81
CA LEU A 269 -7.33 -20.72 -13.60
C LEU A 269 -6.65 -20.97 -14.95
N GLN A 270 -5.39 -20.55 -15.07
CA GLN A 270 -4.60 -20.69 -16.29
C GLN A 270 -3.17 -21.15 -15.98
N PRO A 271 -2.51 -21.85 -16.92
CA PRO A 271 -1.08 -22.09 -16.85
C PRO A 271 -0.31 -20.78 -17.01
N ILE A 272 0.73 -20.60 -16.20
CA ILE A 272 1.58 -19.41 -16.18
C ILE A 272 3.04 -19.86 -16.25
N THR A 273 3.82 -19.24 -17.13
CA THR A 273 5.26 -19.43 -17.23
C THR A 273 5.96 -18.16 -16.80
N LEU A 274 6.68 -18.21 -15.68
CA LEU A 274 7.47 -17.09 -15.14
C LEU A 274 8.89 -17.14 -15.68
N CYS A 275 9.46 -15.98 -15.97
CA CYS A 275 10.85 -15.75 -16.38
C CYS A 275 11.54 -14.73 -15.47
#